data_AF-A0A962SE19-F1
#
_entry.id   AF-A0A962SE19-F1
#
_cell.length_a   1.000
_cell.length_b   1.000
_cell.length_c   1.000
_cell.angle_alpha   90.00
_cell.angle_beta   90.00
_cell.angle_gamma   90.00
#
_symmetry.space_group_name_H-M   'P 1'
#
loop_
_entity.id
_entity.type
_entity.pdbx_description
1 polymer ?
#
loop_
_entity_poly.entity_id
_entity_poly.type
_entity_poly.pdbx_seq_one_letter_code
_entity_poly.pdbx_strand_id
1 'polypeptide(L)'
;QIAPTASIATFLQRVGRAGHSLGKTPKGRLFPLTIDELVWAAATVSCVRRGDLDRTPQPPEPLDILAQQIVAACVTEDWQLDELFDVLRRSWPYRNLTREDFDATIELHTKGRNCLLHRDTVLGKLRATKRARLTAVMSGGAIPDLGQYRVILEPDGTLIGTLDEDFSIDSSVGDIFQLGNASWRILRIERGVLRVADARGAPPTIPFWFGEAPARTIELSAEIAALREELVDAEWCAERCGISLAAADQIADFVLEGRRALGTVPTQQRIIAERFFDESGGQQLVIHAPFGGRILRAWGLALRKRFCKGFGFELQAAAGEDSFLISLGPMHSFKLDEVFAFLKSATARDVLIQA
;
A
#
# COMPACT_ATOMS: atom_id res chain seq x y z
N GLN A 1 21.19 -5.02 8.04
CA GLN A 1 19.85 -4.59 7.60
C GLN A 1 19.60 -3.24 8.24
N ILE A 2 19.62 -2.18 7.44
CA ILE A 2 19.27 -0.82 7.88
C ILE A 2 17.75 -0.71 7.77
N ALA A 3 17.10 -0.23 8.83
CA ALA A 3 15.66 -0.27 9.03
C ALA A 3 15.06 -1.71 9.04
N PRO A 4 13.96 -1.95 9.77
CA PRO A 4 13.22 -3.21 9.69
C PRO A 4 12.63 -3.42 8.29
N THR A 5 12.41 -4.68 7.90
CA THR A 5 11.65 -4.98 6.69
C THR A 5 10.17 -5.03 7.00
N ALA A 6 9.32 -4.76 6.01
CA ALA A 6 7.87 -4.84 6.16
C ALA A 6 7.34 -6.28 6.33
N SER A 7 8.15 -7.31 6.03
CA SER A 7 7.79 -8.72 6.23
C SER A 7 8.92 -9.50 6.90
N ILE A 8 8.54 -10.52 7.67
CA ILE A 8 9.44 -11.43 8.39
C ILE A 8 10.24 -12.28 7.39
N ALA A 9 9.59 -12.80 6.34
CA ALA A 9 10.20 -13.62 5.31
C ALA A 9 11.29 -12.86 4.53
N THR A 10 11.07 -11.57 4.22
CA THR A 10 12.08 -10.75 3.55
C THR A 10 13.32 -10.58 4.43
N PHE A 11 13.14 -10.35 5.73
CA PHE A 11 14.25 -10.28 6.67
C PHE A 11 15.05 -11.59 6.69
N LEU A 12 14.37 -12.74 6.81
CA LEU A 12 15.00 -14.05 6.82
C LEU A 12 15.75 -14.35 5.52
N GLN A 13 15.16 -14.04 4.36
CA GLN A 13 15.84 -14.21 3.08
C GLN A 13 17.11 -13.36 2.98
N ARG A 14 17.08 -12.11 3.48
CA ARG A 14 18.25 -11.23 3.49
C ARG A 14 19.34 -11.75 4.42
N VAL A 15 18.98 -12.17 5.63
CA VAL A 15 19.94 -12.71 6.61
C VAL A 15 20.48 -14.07 6.19
N GLY A 16 19.67 -14.92 5.56
CA GLY A 16 20.07 -16.25 5.08
C GLY A 16 21.16 -16.22 3.99
N ARG A 17 21.37 -15.08 3.33
CA ARG A 17 22.50 -14.89 2.41
C ARG A 17 23.85 -14.86 3.15
N ALA A 18 23.86 -14.51 4.43
CA ALA A 18 25.07 -14.53 5.24
C ALA A 18 25.39 -15.97 5.66
N GLY A 19 26.57 -16.47 5.27
CA GLY A 19 26.97 -17.84 5.61
C GLY A 19 26.15 -18.91 4.90
N HIS A 20 25.78 -18.67 3.63
CA HIS A 20 24.98 -19.56 2.79
C HIS A 20 25.71 -20.88 2.47
N SER A 21 25.80 -21.77 3.46
CA SER A 21 26.37 -23.11 3.36
C SER A 21 25.68 -24.02 4.38
N LEU A 22 25.55 -25.31 4.05
CA LEU A 22 24.97 -26.29 4.96
C LEU A 22 25.72 -26.33 6.31
N GLY A 23 24.98 -26.32 7.41
CA GLY A 23 25.53 -26.38 8.77
C GLY A 23 26.13 -25.06 9.31
N LYS A 24 26.17 -23.98 8.51
CA LYS A 24 26.57 -22.65 9.01
C LYS A 24 25.39 -21.90 9.59
N THR A 25 25.64 -21.13 10.65
CA THR A 25 24.64 -20.24 11.25
C THR A 25 24.69 -18.86 10.57
N PRO A 26 23.59 -18.38 9.98
CA PRO A 26 23.56 -17.06 9.38
C PRO A 26 23.63 -15.97 10.47
N LYS A 27 24.34 -14.87 10.17
CA LYS A 27 24.49 -13.74 11.09
C LYS A 27 23.89 -12.48 10.49
N GLY A 28 22.82 -11.99 11.11
CA GLY A 28 22.16 -10.73 10.78
C GLY A 28 22.35 -9.68 11.88
N ARG A 29 22.38 -8.41 11.51
CA ARG A 29 22.28 -7.26 12.42
C ARG A 29 21.22 -6.30 11.85
N LEU A 30 20.26 -5.90 12.68
CA LEU A 30 19.29 -4.85 12.34
C LEU A 30 19.72 -3.54 12.99
N PHE A 31 19.59 -2.45 12.24
CA PHE A 31 19.85 -1.09 12.70
C PHE A 31 18.61 -0.24 12.43
N PRO A 32 17.69 -0.13 13.41
CA PRO A 32 16.54 0.75 13.33
C PRO A 32 16.98 2.22 13.22
N LEU A 33 16.23 3.01 12.47
CA LEU A 33 16.48 4.44 12.29
C LEU A 33 15.63 5.32 13.21
N THR A 34 14.52 4.77 13.72
CA THR A 34 13.62 5.43 14.66
C THR A 34 13.33 4.52 15.85
N ILE A 35 12.79 5.11 16.92
CA ILE A 35 12.35 4.33 18.09
C ILE A 35 11.20 3.38 17.76
N ASP A 36 10.32 3.77 16.84
CA ASP A 36 9.22 2.92 16.39
C ASP A 36 9.72 1.72 15.59
N GLU A 37 10.68 1.96 14.68
CA GLU A 37 11.36 0.91 13.95
C GLU A 37 12.13 -0.07 14.87
N LEU A 38 12.56 0.38 16.05
CA LEU A 38 13.19 -0.48 17.05
C LEU A 38 12.18 -1.51 17.59
N VAL A 39 10.94 -1.10 17.83
CA VAL A 39 9.84 -2.01 18.20
C VAL A 39 9.61 -3.04 17.08
N TRP A 40 9.58 -2.60 15.82
CA TRP A 40 9.37 -3.49 14.67
C TRP A 40 10.51 -4.49 14.52
N ALA A 41 11.76 -4.05 14.73
CA ALA A 41 12.93 -4.91 14.69
C ALA A 41 12.87 -5.97 15.80
N ALA A 42 12.51 -5.57 17.03
CA ALA A 42 12.33 -6.49 18.16
C ALA A 42 11.22 -7.52 17.89
N ALA A 43 10.07 -7.07 17.36
CA ALA A 43 8.97 -7.92 16.93
C ALA A 43 9.41 -8.91 15.83
N THR A 44 10.15 -8.43 14.82
CA THR A 44 10.67 -9.29 13.74
C THR A 44 11.58 -10.38 14.29
N VAL A 45 12.49 -10.04 15.20
CA VAL A 45 13.38 -11.03 15.85
C VAL A 45 12.58 -12.01 16.70
N SER A 46 11.57 -11.53 17.43
CA SER A 46 10.64 -12.34 18.23
C SER A 46 9.93 -13.40 17.36
N CYS A 47 9.34 -13.00 16.22
CA CYS A 47 8.74 -13.92 15.25
C CYS A 47 9.73 -14.96 14.74
N VAL A 48 10.92 -14.53 14.31
CA VAL A 48 11.96 -15.43 13.80
C VAL A 48 12.37 -16.48 14.84
N ARG A 49 12.49 -16.08 16.11
CA ARG A 49 12.85 -16.99 17.21
C ARG A 49 11.80 -18.07 17.44
N ARG A 50 10.52 -17.75 17.22
CA ARG A 50 9.40 -18.71 17.35
C ARG A 50 9.15 -19.53 16.07
N GLY A 51 9.80 -19.17 14.97
CA GLY A 51 9.56 -19.80 13.67
C GLY A 51 8.29 -19.30 12.97
N ASP A 52 7.77 -18.15 13.40
CA ASP A 52 6.60 -17.52 12.77
C ASP A 52 7.01 -16.88 11.44
N LEU A 53 6.18 -17.04 10.42
CA LEU A 53 6.38 -16.50 9.08
C LEU A 53 5.11 -15.81 8.58
N ASP A 54 5.29 -14.85 7.68
CA ASP A 54 4.16 -14.21 7.02
C ASP A 54 3.43 -15.20 6.12
N ARG A 55 2.10 -15.12 6.09
CA ARG A 55 1.33 -15.85 5.08
C ARG A 55 1.65 -15.27 3.72
N THR A 56 1.95 -16.14 2.75
CA THR A 56 2.01 -15.72 1.35
C THR A 56 0.59 -15.53 0.83
N PRO A 57 0.13 -14.30 0.56
CA PRO A 57 -1.20 -14.08 0.02
C PRO A 57 -1.27 -14.73 -1.36
N GLN A 58 -2.34 -15.47 -1.61
CA GLN A 58 -2.59 -15.96 -2.95
C GLN A 58 -3.12 -14.79 -3.77
N PRO A 59 -2.53 -14.50 -4.95
CA PRO A 59 -3.10 -13.51 -5.84
C PRO A 59 -4.54 -13.92 -6.20
N PRO A 60 -5.43 -12.94 -6.46
CA PRO A 60 -6.80 -13.21 -6.88
C PRO A 60 -6.82 -13.87 -8.28
N GLU A 61 -7.88 -13.66 -9.06
CA GLU A 61 -7.94 -14.01 -10.48
C GLU A 61 -7.50 -12.79 -11.32
N PRO A 62 -6.19 -12.56 -11.56
CA PRO A 62 -5.72 -11.36 -12.27
C PRO A 62 -6.00 -11.49 -13.77
N LEU A 63 -7.14 -10.93 -14.19
CA LEU A 63 -7.60 -10.97 -15.58
C LEU A 63 -6.74 -10.13 -16.54
N ASP A 64 -6.03 -9.13 -16.03
CA ASP A 64 -5.02 -8.35 -16.75
C ASP A 64 -3.83 -9.23 -17.18
N ILE A 65 -3.30 -10.03 -16.25
CA ILE A 65 -2.24 -11.00 -16.54
C ILE A 65 -2.78 -12.11 -17.46
N LEU A 66 -4.04 -12.53 -17.26
CA LEU A 66 -4.69 -13.51 -18.13
C LEU A 66 -4.73 -13.01 -19.58
N ALA A 67 -5.11 -11.74 -19.78
CA ALA A 67 -5.17 -11.10 -21.09
C ALA A 67 -3.81 -11.14 -21.80
N GLN A 68 -2.74 -10.78 -21.09
CA GLN A 68 -1.37 -10.87 -21.59
C GLN A 68 -0.99 -12.32 -21.97
N GLN A 69 -1.30 -13.29 -21.11
CA GLN A 69 -0.93 -14.69 -21.34
C GLN A 69 -1.73 -15.32 -22.49
N ILE A 70 -3.00 -14.96 -22.68
CA ILE A 70 -3.80 -15.41 -23.83
C ILE A 70 -3.15 -14.94 -25.14
N VAL A 71 -2.74 -13.66 -25.20
CA VAL A 71 -2.04 -13.14 -26.38
C VAL A 71 -0.72 -13.89 -26.61
N ALA A 72 0.07 -14.10 -25.57
CA ALA A 72 1.33 -14.83 -25.66
C ALA A 72 1.15 -16.28 -26.13
N ALA A 73 0.15 -17.00 -25.61
CA ALA A 73 -0.17 -18.37 -26.02
C ALA A 73 -0.53 -18.45 -27.51
N CYS A 74 -1.35 -17.50 -27.99
CA CYS A 74 -1.74 -17.43 -29.40
C CYS A 74 -0.62 -17.02 -30.37
N VAL A 75 0.46 -16.40 -29.87
CA VAL A 75 1.65 -16.06 -30.67
C VAL A 75 2.48 -17.29 -30.98
N THR A 76 2.51 -18.27 -30.07
CA THR A 76 3.26 -19.52 -30.24
C THR A 76 2.53 -20.49 -31.18
N GLU A 77 1.21 -20.62 -31.02
CA GLU A 77 0.36 -21.49 -31.82
C GLU A 77 -1.09 -21.00 -31.81
N ASP A 78 -1.91 -21.48 -32.73
CA ASP A 78 -3.34 -21.20 -32.65
C ASP A 78 -4.03 -22.14 -31.65
N TRP A 79 -5.06 -21.65 -30.96
CA TRP A 79 -5.77 -22.42 -29.93
C TRP A 79 -7.24 -22.62 -30.24
N GLN A 80 -7.79 -23.78 -29.88
CA GLN A 80 -9.24 -23.93 -29.69
C GLN A 80 -9.67 -23.23 -28.39
N LEU A 81 -10.79 -22.53 -28.42
CA LEU A 81 -11.24 -21.71 -27.29
C LEU A 81 -11.47 -22.54 -26.02
N ASP A 82 -12.14 -23.68 -26.13
CA ASP A 82 -12.44 -24.55 -25.00
C ASP A 82 -11.16 -25.20 -24.43
N GLU A 83 -10.25 -25.62 -25.31
CA GLU A 83 -8.95 -26.19 -24.89
C GLU A 83 -8.09 -25.15 -24.15
N LEU A 84 -8.03 -23.91 -24.66
CA LEU A 84 -7.31 -22.82 -24.02
C LEU A 84 -7.89 -22.51 -22.64
N PHE A 85 -9.22 -22.43 -22.53
CA PHE A 85 -9.92 -22.25 -21.26
C PHE A 85 -9.56 -23.35 -20.25
N ASP A 86 -9.61 -24.62 -20.68
CA ASP A 86 -9.29 -25.77 -19.84
C ASP A 86 -7.81 -25.78 -19.41
N VAL A 87 -6.88 -25.38 -20.27
CA VAL A 87 -5.46 -25.27 -19.94
C VAL A 87 -5.23 -24.17 -18.89
N LEU A 88 -5.80 -22.98 -19.09
CA LEU A 88 -5.63 -21.84 -18.20
C LEU A 88 -6.15 -22.15 -16.78
N ARG A 89 -7.30 -22.83 -16.69
CA ARG A 89 -7.91 -23.27 -15.42
C ARG A 89 -7.09 -24.28 -14.62
N ARG A 90 -6.05 -24.91 -15.20
CA ARG A 90 -5.13 -25.79 -14.46
C ARG A 90 -4.20 -25.00 -13.54
N SER A 91 -3.97 -23.73 -13.85
CA SER A 91 -3.17 -22.85 -12.99
C SER A 91 -3.98 -22.43 -11.77
N TRP A 92 -3.29 -22.27 -10.63
CA TRP A 92 -3.97 -21.93 -9.38
C TRP A 92 -4.79 -20.65 -9.45
N PRO A 93 -4.29 -19.49 -9.96
CA PRO A 93 -5.05 -18.24 -9.98
C PRO A 93 -6.36 -18.32 -10.77
N TYR A 94 -6.38 -19.10 -11.86
CA TYR A 94 -7.52 -19.20 -12.79
C TYR A 94 -8.37 -20.45 -12.57
N ARG A 95 -8.19 -21.21 -11.49
CA ARG A 95 -8.94 -22.45 -11.21
C ARG A 95 -10.45 -22.28 -11.14
N ASN A 96 -10.91 -21.06 -10.86
CA ASN A 96 -12.33 -20.70 -10.79
C ASN A 96 -12.78 -19.80 -11.96
N LEU A 97 -11.90 -19.54 -12.95
CA LEU A 97 -12.14 -18.64 -14.06
C LEU A 97 -13.46 -18.95 -14.77
N THR A 98 -14.39 -18.01 -14.74
CA THR A 98 -15.67 -18.21 -15.38
C THR A 98 -15.54 -18.14 -16.90
N ARG A 99 -16.46 -18.79 -17.61
CA ARG A 99 -16.47 -18.69 -19.08
C ARG A 99 -16.76 -17.26 -19.53
N GLU A 100 -17.59 -16.54 -18.79
CA GLU A 100 -17.93 -15.13 -19.03
C GLU A 100 -16.68 -14.24 -18.94
N ASP A 101 -15.90 -14.34 -17.86
CA ASP A 101 -14.68 -13.55 -17.69
C ASP A 101 -13.62 -13.88 -18.74
N PHE A 102 -13.47 -15.18 -19.09
CA PHE A 102 -12.59 -15.62 -20.16
C PHE A 102 -12.98 -15.03 -21.52
N ASP A 103 -14.25 -15.13 -21.90
CA ASP A 103 -14.74 -14.60 -23.16
C ASP A 103 -14.62 -13.06 -23.20
N ALA A 104 -14.94 -12.36 -22.10
CA ALA A 104 -14.77 -10.92 -21.96
C ALA A 104 -13.30 -10.50 -22.11
N THR A 105 -12.36 -11.27 -21.53
CA THR A 105 -10.93 -11.03 -21.66
C THR A 105 -10.45 -11.15 -23.11
N ILE A 106 -10.94 -12.15 -23.85
CA ILE A 106 -10.64 -12.30 -25.28
C ILE A 106 -11.21 -11.13 -26.10
N GLU A 107 -12.40 -10.65 -25.76
CA GLU A 107 -13.03 -9.54 -26.48
C GLU A 107 -12.18 -8.26 -26.46
N LEU A 108 -11.42 -8.00 -25.38
CA LEU A 108 -10.48 -6.88 -25.30
C LEU A 108 -9.44 -6.91 -26.43
N HIS A 109 -9.06 -8.09 -26.91
CA HIS A 109 -8.00 -8.28 -27.89
C HIS A 109 -8.50 -8.55 -29.31
N THR A 110 -9.80 -8.69 -29.52
CA THR A 110 -10.39 -9.00 -30.84
C THR A 110 -11.08 -7.81 -31.49
N LYS A 111 -11.39 -6.76 -30.73
CA LYS A 111 -12.09 -5.56 -31.22
C LYS A 111 -11.13 -4.45 -31.68
N GLY A 112 -11.55 -3.72 -32.72
CA GLY A 112 -10.88 -2.50 -33.18
C GLY A 112 -9.63 -2.70 -34.04
N ARG A 113 -9.03 -1.59 -34.49
CA ARG A 113 -7.88 -1.59 -35.43
C ARG A 113 -6.57 -2.11 -34.81
N ASN A 114 -6.49 -2.15 -33.48
CA ASN A 114 -5.31 -2.56 -32.73
C ASN A 114 -5.49 -3.96 -32.10
N CYS A 115 -6.39 -4.79 -32.65
CA CYS A 115 -6.61 -6.14 -32.16
C CYS A 115 -5.32 -6.98 -32.23
N LEU A 116 -5.08 -7.74 -31.17
CA LEU A 116 -3.96 -8.67 -31.05
C LEU A 116 -4.38 -10.09 -31.41
N LEU A 117 -5.67 -10.39 -31.39
CA LEU A 117 -6.22 -11.71 -31.66
C LEU A 117 -7.31 -11.65 -32.73
N HIS A 118 -7.38 -12.69 -33.55
CA HIS A 118 -8.48 -12.98 -34.45
C HIS A 118 -9.27 -14.17 -33.89
N ARG A 119 -10.55 -13.96 -33.59
CA ARG A 119 -11.48 -15.01 -33.14
C ARG A 119 -12.32 -15.49 -34.32
N ASP A 120 -12.13 -16.75 -34.69
CA ASP A 120 -12.99 -17.47 -35.62
C ASP A 120 -14.15 -18.09 -34.85
N THR A 121 -15.34 -17.50 -34.95
CA THR A 121 -16.54 -17.94 -34.24
C THR A 121 -17.16 -19.21 -34.82
N VAL A 122 -16.86 -19.53 -36.08
CA VAL A 122 -17.39 -20.73 -36.75
C VAL A 122 -16.59 -21.95 -36.34
N LEU A 123 -15.26 -21.83 -36.35
CA LEU A 123 -14.36 -22.93 -35.99
C LEU A 123 -13.99 -22.96 -34.50
N GLY A 124 -14.43 -21.99 -33.71
CA GLY A 124 -14.12 -21.91 -32.28
C GLY A 124 -12.64 -21.65 -31.98
N LYS A 125 -11.93 -20.99 -32.90
CA LYS A 125 -10.46 -20.92 -32.90
C LYS A 125 -9.95 -19.49 -32.68
N LEU A 126 -8.87 -19.35 -31.92
CA LEU A 126 -8.20 -18.09 -31.60
C LEU A 126 -6.80 -18.07 -32.20
N ARG A 127 -6.47 -17.00 -32.92
CA ARG A 127 -5.19 -16.84 -33.63
C ARG A 127 -4.56 -15.48 -33.34
N ALA A 128 -3.23 -15.41 -33.27
CA ALA A 128 -2.55 -14.13 -33.17
C ALA A 128 -2.65 -13.31 -34.48
N THR A 129 -2.79 -11.99 -34.34
CA THR A 129 -2.53 -11.07 -35.46
C THR A 129 -1.02 -10.86 -35.64
N LYS A 130 -0.62 -10.28 -36.78
CA LYS A 130 0.80 -9.96 -37.05
C LYS A 130 1.43 -9.04 -36.00
N ARG A 131 0.63 -8.24 -35.28
CA ARG A 131 1.09 -7.28 -34.27
C ARG A 131 1.31 -7.93 -32.90
N ALA A 132 0.58 -9.03 -32.61
CA ALA A 132 0.57 -9.71 -31.32
C ALA A 132 1.96 -10.09 -30.84
N ARG A 133 2.81 -10.61 -31.75
CA ARG A 133 4.14 -11.10 -31.39
C ARG A 133 5.03 -10.01 -30.80
N LEU A 134 5.09 -8.85 -31.45
CA LEU A 134 5.93 -7.76 -30.96
C LEU A 134 5.40 -7.23 -29.62
N THR A 135 4.08 -7.10 -29.48
CA THR A 135 3.46 -6.67 -28.22
C THR A 135 3.71 -7.66 -27.08
N ALA A 136 3.51 -8.96 -27.31
CA ALA A 136 3.73 -9.98 -26.28
C ALA A 136 5.18 -9.98 -25.77
N VAL A 137 6.16 -9.94 -26.69
CA VAL A 137 7.59 -9.98 -26.35
C VAL A 137 8.06 -8.69 -25.66
N MET A 138 7.54 -7.53 -26.06
CA MET A 138 7.99 -6.23 -25.55
C MET A 138 7.18 -5.70 -24.36
N SER A 139 6.19 -6.45 -23.86
CA SER A 139 5.27 -6.00 -22.79
C SER A 139 5.90 -5.87 -21.40
N GLY A 140 7.15 -6.28 -21.19
CA GLY A 140 7.85 -6.16 -19.89
C GLY A 140 7.43 -7.20 -18.83
N GLY A 141 6.32 -7.90 -19.04
CA GLY A 141 5.82 -8.95 -18.15
C GLY A 141 4.73 -8.44 -17.21
N ALA A 142 4.75 -8.90 -15.96
CA ALA A 142 3.76 -8.56 -14.92
C ALA A 142 4.25 -7.48 -13.94
N ILE A 143 5.52 -7.05 -14.06
CA ILE A 143 6.06 -5.96 -13.25
C ILE A 143 5.64 -4.66 -13.94
N PRO A 144 4.81 -3.82 -13.30
CA PRO A 144 4.39 -2.57 -13.92
C PRO A 144 5.58 -1.62 -14.09
N ASP A 145 5.61 -0.89 -15.20
CA ASP A 145 6.44 0.29 -15.31
C ASP A 145 5.84 1.37 -14.40
N LEU A 146 6.58 1.74 -13.36
CA LEU A 146 6.18 2.84 -12.47
C LEU A 146 6.68 4.16 -13.06
N GLY A 147 5.78 5.08 -13.34
CA GLY A 147 6.12 6.42 -13.81
C GLY A 147 6.55 7.33 -12.65
N GLN A 148 7.43 8.27 -12.95
CA GLN A 148 7.60 9.47 -12.12
C GLN A 148 7.07 10.68 -12.88
N TYR A 149 6.32 11.53 -12.20
CA TYR A 149 5.90 12.81 -12.74
C TYR A 149 6.96 13.86 -12.42
N ARG A 150 7.38 14.59 -13.45
CA ARG A 150 8.27 15.74 -13.26
C ARG A 150 7.46 16.93 -12.75
N VAL A 151 7.88 17.51 -11.64
CA VAL A 151 7.25 18.71 -11.07
C VAL A 151 7.90 19.94 -11.66
N ILE A 152 7.13 20.71 -12.44
CA ILE A 152 7.62 21.87 -13.18
C ILE A 152 6.94 23.14 -12.65
N LEU A 153 7.74 24.12 -12.26
CA LEU A 153 7.30 25.45 -11.84
C LEU A 153 6.84 26.27 -13.04
N GLU A 154 5.66 26.87 -12.92
CA GLU A 154 5.17 27.90 -13.84
C GLU A 154 5.34 29.31 -13.25
N PRO A 155 5.60 30.33 -14.09
CA PRO A 155 5.71 30.27 -15.55
C PRO A 155 7.11 29.90 -16.07
N ASP A 156 8.11 29.81 -15.19
CA ASP A 156 9.52 29.76 -15.57
C ASP A 156 9.96 28.42 -16.20
N GLY A 157 9.14 27.38 -16.10
CA GLY A 157 9.42 26.04 -16.63
C GLY A 157 10.48 25.26 -15.83
N THR A 158 10.81 25.70 -14.62
CA THR A 158 11.89 25.12 -13.81
C THR A 158 11.50 23.76 -13.23
N LEU A 159 12.33 22.74 -13.42
CA LEU A 159 12.14 21.45 -12.75
C LEU A 159 12.47 21.58 -11.25
N ILE A 160 11.47 21.38 -10.39
CA ILE A 160 11.62 21.41 -8.93
C ILE A 160 12.01 20.02 -8.40
N GLY A 161 11.48 18.96 -9.02
CA GLY A 161 11.75 17.59 -8.59
C GLY A 161 10.85 16.57 -9.28
N THR A 162 10.65 15.43 -8.62
CA THR A 162 9.82 14.33 -9.12
C THR A 162 8.84 13.88 -8.04
N LEU A 163 7.69 13.38 -8.48
CA LEU A 163 6.66 12.74 -7.66
C LEU A 163 6.36 11.36 -8.21
N ASP A 164 5.87 10.49 -7.34
CA ASP A 164 5.32 9.19 -7.72
C ASP A 164 4.06 9.36 -8.60
N GLU A 165 3.87 8.43 -9.54
CA GLU A 165 2.73 8.45 -10.47
C GLU A 165 1.39 8.29 -9.76
N ASP A 166 1.26 7.41 -8.76
CA ASP A 166 0.00 7.19 -8.06
C ASP A 166 -0.45 8.47 -7.36
N PHE A 167 0.48 9.17 -6.70
CA PHE A 167 0.21 10.48 -6.10
C PHE A 167 -0.27 11.49 -7.15
N SER A 168 0.38 11.50 -8.31
CA SER A 168 0.11 12.47 -9.37
C SER A 168 -1.22 12.22 -10.08
N ILE A 169 -1.66 10.96 -10.16
CA ILE A 169 -2.96 10.55 -10.71
C ILE A 169 -4.10 10.87 -9.74
N ASP A 170 -3.88 10.60 -8.45
CA ASP A 170 -4.90 10.82 -7.41
C ASP A 170 -5.03 12.30 -7.01
N SER A 171 -4.08 13.14 -7.42
CA SER A 171 -4.10 14.58 -7.19
C SER A 171 -5.08 15.32 -8.10
N SER A 172 -5.63 16.42 -7.60
CA SER A 172 -6.49 17.33 -8.35
C SER A 172 -5.81 18.69 -8.62
N VAL A 173 -6.29 19.37 -9.67
CA VAL A 173 -5.88 20.76 -9.93
C VAL A 173 -6.35 21.64 -8.77
N GLY A 174 -5.44 22.42 -8.19
CA GLY A 174 -5.68 23.26 -7.01
C GLY A 174 -5.09 22.70 -5.72
N ASP A 175 -4.79 21.40 -5.66
CA ASP A 175 -4.16 20.76 -4.50
C ASP A 175 -2.80 21.39 -4.21
N ILE A 176 -2.41 21.43 -2.94
CA ILE A 176 -1.13 21.98 -2.51
C ILE A 176 -0.33 20.83 -1.93
N PHE A 177 0.91 20.58 -2.33
CA PHE A 177 1.73 19.53 -1.73
C PHE A 177 3.08 20.09 -1.31
N GLN A 178 3.75 19.39 -0.40
CA GLN A 178 5.09 19.74 0.02
C GLN A 178 6.12 18.93 -0.76
N LEU A 179 7.11 19.62 -1.34
CA LEU A 179 8.27 18.99 -1.97
C LEU A 179 9.53 19.71 -1.50
N GLY A 180 10.38 18.99 -0.79
CA GLY A 180 11.45 19.59 0.01
C GLY A 180 10.86 20.43 1.15
N ASN A 181 11.30 21.68 1.28
CA ASN A 181 10.85 22.60 2.33
C ASN A 181 9.82 23.63 1.85
N ALA A 182 9.30 23.49 0.62
CA ALA A 182 8.37 24.44 0.02
C ALA A 182 7.04 23.78 -0.33
N SER A 183 5.96 24.57 -0.28
CA SER A 183 4.61 24.17 -0.67
C SER A 183 4.31 24.61 -2.10
N TRP A 184 3.75 23.70 -2.90
CA TRP A 184 3.48 23.89 -4.32
C TRP A 184 2.01 23.61 -4.64
N ARG A 185 1.36 24.53 -5.36
CA ARG A 185 -0.03 24.37 -5.82
C ARG A 185 -0.06 23.78 -7.23
N ILE A 186 -0.82 22.72 -7.44
CA ILE A 186 -1.04 22.09 -8.74
C ILE A 186 -1.88 23.02 -9.62
N LEU A 187 -1.33 23.41 -10.76
CA LEU A 187 -2.05 24.18 -11.78
C LEU A 187 -2.58 23.28 -12.89
N ARG A 188 -1.82 22.24 -13.26
CA ARG A 188 -2.19 21.34 -14.35
C ARG A 188 -1.49 19.99 -14.21
N ILE A 189 -2.21 18.93 -14.56
CA ILE A 189 -1.71 17.56 -14.62
C ILE A 189 -1.66 17.14 -16.10
N GLU A 190 -0.47 16.83 -16.58
CA GLU A 190 -0.17 16.33 -17.93
C GLU A 190 0.43 14.92 -17.82
N ARG A 191 0.50 14.14 -18.91
CA ARG A 191 1.14 12.82 -18.87
C ARG A 191 2.61 12.93 -18.46
N GLY A 192 2.95 12.42 -17.27
CA GLY A 192 4.31 12.42 -16.72
C GLY A 192 4.86 13.80 -16.30
N VAL A 193 4.00 14.84 -16.25
CA VAL A 193 4.40 16.21 -15.87
C VAL A 193 3.30 16.85 -15.02
N LEU A 194 3.71 17.43 -13.89
CA LEU A 194 2.84 18.12 -12.96
C LEU A 194 3.28 19.58 -12.87
N ARG A 195 2.46 20.50 -13.40
CA ARG A 195 2.78 21.92 -13.44
C ARG A 195 2.25 22.60 -12.19
N VAL A 196 3.11 23.37 -11.52
CA VAL A 196 2.83 23.94 -10.21
C VAL A 196 3.17 25.43 -10.13
N ALA A 197 2.55 26.13 -9.18
CA ALA A 197 2.98 27.44 -8.72
C ALA A 197 3.37 27.38 -7.25
N ASP A 198 4.21 28.31 -6.79
CA ASP A 198 4.50 28.48 -5.37
C ASP A 198 3.19 28.76 -4.59
N ALA A 199 2.94 27.95 -3.56
CA ALA A 199 1.77 28.10 -2.69
C ALA A 199 2.00 29.15 -1.57
N ARG A 200 3.19 29.78 -1.52
CA ARG A 200 3.59 30.86 -0.61
C ARG A 200 3.41 30.50 0.86
N GLY A 201 3.83 29.29 1.22
CA GLY A 201 3.71 28.79 2.59
C GLY A 201 2.28 28.44 3.00
N ALA A 202 1.32 28.41 2.07
CA ALA A 202 0.04 27.79 2.34
C ALA A 202 0.27 26.33 2.81
N PRO A 203 -0.45 25.87 3.83
CA PRO A 203 -0.25 24.55 4.38
C PRO A 203 -0.45 23.52 3.27
N PRO A 204 0.49 22.57 3.11
CA PRO A 204 0.32 21.52 2.13
C PRO A 204 -0.94 20.72 2.49
N THR A 205 -1.69 20.39 1.46
CA THR A 205 -2.60 19.26 1.50
C THR A 205 -1.75 18.04 1.79
N ILE A 206 -1.82 17.49 3.00
CA ILE A 206 -0.89 16.44 3.43
C ILE A 206 -0.99 15.30 2.41
N PRO A 207 0.06 15.07 1.61
CA PRO A 207 -0.02 14.13 0.52
C PRO A 207 0.05 12.70 1.08
N PHE A 208 -0.73 11.78 0.49
CA PHE A 208 -0.48 10.35 0.65
C PHE A 208 0.87 10.04 -0.01
N TRP A 209 1.91 9.89 0.80
CA TRP A 209 3.18 9.32 0.30
C TRP A 209 2.99 7.81 0.14
N PHE A 210 2.87 7.37 -1.12
CA PHE A 210 3.03 5.98 -1.49
C PHE A 210 4.51 5.62 -1.35
N GLY A 211 4.91 5.14 -0.18
CA GLY A 211 6.16 4.40 -0.09
C GLY A 211 6.06 3.17 -1.00
N GLU A 212 6.94 3.07 -2.00
CA GLU A 212 7.10 1.94 -2.93
C GLU A 212 7.26 0.58 -2.20
N ALA A 213 7.64 0.61 -0.92
CA ALA A 213 7.80 -0.58 -0.11
C ALA A 213 6.44 -1.27 0.14
N PRO A 214 6.36 -2.61 0.04
CA PRO A 214 5.16 -3.33 0.44
C PRO A 214 4.81 -2.97 1.88
N ALA A 215 3.52 -2.72 2.12
CA ALA A 215 3.03 -2.43 3.46
C ALA A 215 3.35 -3.59 4.41
N ARG A 216 3.42 -3.28 5.71
CA ARG A 216 3.71 -4.26 6.74
C ARG A 216 2.72 -5.42 6.70
N THR A 217 3.22 -6.65 6.86
CA THR A 217 2.37 -7.84 6.89
C THR A 217 1.44 -7.84 8.10
N ILE A 218 0.32 -8.55 7.99
CA ILE A 218 -0.67 -8.65 9.07
C ILE A 218 -0.03 -9.36 10.28
N GLU A 219 0.78 -10.39 10.03
CA GLU A 219 1.48 -11.16 11.05
C GLU A 219 2.46 -10.31 11.85
N LEU A 220 3.31 -9.53 11.16
CA LEU A 220 4.24 -8.62 11.82
C LEU A 220 3.50 -7.49 12.57
N SER A 221 2.41 -6.97 11.99
CA SER A 221 1.59 -5.95 12.64
C SER A 221 0.91 -6.48 13.91
N ALA A 222 0.47 -7.74 13.90
CA ALA A 222 -0.06 -8.42 15.08
C ALA A 222 1.01 -8.63 16.16
N GLU A 223 2.23 -9.04 15.79
CA GLU A 223 3.32 -9.20 16.75
C GLU A 223 3.72 -7.86 17.38
N ILE A 224 3.80 -6.78 16.60
CA ILE A 224 4.11 -5.45 17.13
C ILE A 224 3.04 -5.01 18.14
N ALA A 225 1.77 -5.21 17.81
CA ALA A 225 0.66 -4.90 18.71
C ALA A 225 0.73 -5.73 20.01
N ALA A 226 0.98 -7.03 19.90
CA ALA A 226 1.12 -7.93 21.04
C ALA A 226 2.31 -7.55 21.93
N LEU A 227 3.47 -7.24 21.32
CA LEU A 227 4.65 -6.79 22.03
C LEU A 227 4.38 -5.52 22.85
N ARG A 228 3.69 -4.53 22.27
CA ARG A 228 3.34 -3.28 22.96
C ARG A 228 2.30 -3.49 24.07
N GLU A 229 1.32 -4.38 23.86
CA GLU A 229 0.26 -4.66 24.84
C GLU A 229 0.79 -5.43 26.05
N GLU A 230 1.57 -6.48 25.81
CA GLU A 230 2.06 -7.38 26.85
C GLU A 230 3.30 -6.82 27.59
N LEU A 231 3.86 -5.70 27.13
CA LEU A 231 5.02 -5.07 27.74
C LEU A 231 4.78 -4.75 29.23
N VAL A 232 5.65 -5.32 30.06
CA VAL A 232 5.75 -5.10 31.51
C VAL A 232 6.90 -4.13 31.82
N ASP A 233 8.12 -4.51 31.45
CA ASP A 233 9.37 -3.80 31.69
C ASP A 233 10.41 -4.16 30.60
N ALA A 234 11.61 -3.59 30.72
CA ALA A 234 12.71 -3.81 29.80
C ALA A 234 13.28 -5.23 29.87
N GLU A 235 13.38 -5.81 31.06
CA GLU A 235 13.87 -7.18 31.27
C GLU A 235 12.99 -8.19 30.53
N TRP A 236 11.67 -8.09 30.69
CA TRP A 236 10.71 -8.93 29.99
C TRP A 236 10.83 -8.77 28.46
N CYS A 237 10.99 -7.54 27.97
CA CYS A 237 11.12 -7.27 26.54
C CYS A 237 12.43 -7.86 25.97
N ALA A 238 13.54 -7.71 26.70
CA ALA A 238 14.83 -8.27 26.33
C ALA A 238 14.76 -9.80 26.21
N GLU A 239 14.12 -10.47 27.18
CA GLU A 239 13.96 -11.92 27.20
C GLU A 239 13.04 -12.41 26.06
N ARG A 240 11.84 -11.82 25.92
CA ARG A 240 10.86 -12.19 24.89
C ARG A 240 11.45 -12.08 23.49
N CYS A 241 12.06 -10.94 23.18
CA CYS A 241 12.56 -10.64 21.85
C CYS A 241 13.98 -11.15 21.60
N GLY A 242 14.73 -11.53 22.63
CA GLY A 242 16.13 -11.92 22.51
C GLY A 242 17.04 -10.76 22.07
N ILE A 243 16.79 -9.56 22.61
CA ILE A 243 17.53 -8.33 22.31
C ILE A 243 18.35 -7.87 23.53
N SER A 244 19.27 -6.93 23.33
CA SER A 244 20.03 -6.32 24.42
C SER A 244 19.13 -5.49 25.34
N LEU A 245 19.44 -5.46 26.64
CA LEU A 245 18.70 -4.66 27.64
C LEU A 245 18.61 -3.18 27.23
N ALA A 246 19.70 -2.56 26.76
CA ALA A 246 19.68 -1.16 26.32
C ALA A 246 18.71 -0.84 25.15
N ALA A 247 18.39 -1.84 24.32
CA ALA A 247 17.37 -1.71 23.27
C ALA A 247 15.96 -1.90 23.85
N ALA A 248 15.82 -2.83 24.79
CA ALA A 248 14.58 -3.10 25.49
C ALA A 248 14.15 -1.93 26.40
N ASP A 249 15.10 -1.26 27.07
CA ASP A 249 14.87 -0.04 27.85
C ASP A 249 14.21 1.05 27.00
N GLN A 250 14.78 1.33 25.83
CA GLN A 250 14.24 2.32 24.91
C GLN A 250 12.84 1.96 24.41
N ILE A 251 12.60 0.68 24.09
CA ILE A 251 11.26 0.19 23.72
C ILE A 251 10.29 0.38 24.89
N ALA A 252 10.72 0.03 26.10
CA ALA A 252 9.87 0.10 27.28
C ALA A 252 9.46 1.53 27.59
N ASP A 253 10.42 2.46 27.61
CA ASP A 253 10.17 3.89 27.80
C ASP A 253 9.20 4.43 26.75
N PHE A 254 9.44 4.13 25.48
CA PHE A 254 8.59 4.59 24.37
C PHE A 254 7.15 4.10 24.48
N VAL A 255 6.95 2.80 24.74
CA VAL A 255 5.60 2.22 24.82
C VAL A 255 4.88 2.67 26.09
N LEU A 256 5.59 2.82 27.22
CA LEU A 256 5.00 3.31 28.46
C LEU A 256 4.64 4.79 28.38
N GLU A 257 5.46 5.61 27.71
CA GLU A 257 5.14 7.01 27.43
C GLU A 257 3.92 7.13 26.50
N GLY A 258 3.88 6.35 25.41
CA GLY A 258 2.72 6.28 24.52
C GLY A 258 1.44 5.84 25.25
N ARG A 259 1.54 4.85 26.15
CA ARG A 259 0.42 4.40 27.01
C ARG A 259 -0.06 5.52 27.94
N ARG A 260 0.83 6.35 28.49
CA ARG A 260 0.45 7.50 29.33
C ARG A 260 -0.24 8.59 28.50
N ALA A 261 0.29 8.90 27.31
CA ALA A 261 -0.25 9.93 26.44
C ALA A 261 -1.65 9.56 25.89
N LEU A 262 -1.83 8.31 25.45
CA LEU A 262 -3.08 7.83 24.85
C LEU A 262 -4.04 7.22 25.89
N GLY A 263 -3.63 7.13 27.16
CA GLY A 263 -4.34 6.44 28.24
C GLY A 263 -4.28 4.91 28.17
N THR A 264 -3.99 4.33 27.00
CA THR A 264 -3.80 2.90 26.77
C THR A 264 -2.99 2.66 25.50
N VAL A 265 -2.56 1.44 25.26
CA VAL A 265 -1.85 1.05 24.03
C VAL A 265 -2.88 0.65 22.94
N PRO A 266 -2.74 1.14 21.70
CA PRO A 266 -3.47 0.63 20.53
C PRO A 266 -3.07 -0.81 20.21
N THR A 267 -4.05 -1.67 19.94
CA THR A 267 -3.85 -3.11 19.66
C THR A 267 -4.71 -3.57 18.51
N GLN A 268 -4.64 -4.86 18.16
CA GLN A 268 -5.51 -5.44 17.11
C GLN A 268 -7.00 -5.41 17.49
N GLN A 269 -7.33 -5.24 18.78
CA GLN A 269 -8.70 -5.20 19.29
C GLN A 269 -9.05 -3.87 19.95
N ARG A 270 -8.07 -2.97 20.14
CA ARG A 270 -8.24 -1.68 20.79
C ARG A 270 -7.76 -0.57 19.86
N ILE A 271 -8.71 0.18 19.33
CA ILE A 271 -8.45 1.31 18.43
C ILE A 271 -8.62 2.60 19.22
N ILE A 272 -7.72 3.57 19.02
CA ILE A 272 -7.77 4.86 19.71
C ILE A 272 -8.01 5.95 18.67
N ALA A 273 -9.03 6.77 18.91
CA ALA A 273 -9.21 8.01 18.18
C ALA A 273 -8.64 9.15 19.03
N GLU A 274 -7.73 9.92 18.46
CA GLU A 274 -7.14 11.11 19.05
C GLU A 274 -7.52 12.33 18.23
N ARG A 275 -7.73 13.45 18.90
CA ARG A 275 -7.99 14.73 18.25
C ARG A 275 -7.12 15.80 18.87
N PHE A 276 -6.40 16.52 18.04
CA PHE A 276 -5.63 17.69 18.45
C PHE A 276 -5.82 18.84 17.46
N PHE A 277 -5.38 20.03 17.87
CA PHE A 277 -5.39 21.23 17.04
C PHE A 277 -3.94 21.59 16.71
N ASP A 278 -3.67 21.85 15.44
CA ASP A 278 -2.36 22.35 15.00
C ASP A 278 -2.20 23.85 15.32
N GLU A 279 -0.99 24.36 15.11
CA GLU A 279 -0.65 25.77 15.38
C GLU A 279 -1.46 26.77 14.53
N SER A 280 -2.04 26.31 13.41
CA SER A 280 -2.92 27.12 12.55
C SER A 280 -4.39 27.11 13.00
N GLY A 281 -4.72 26.34 14.05
CA GLY A 281 -6.09 26.11 14.52
C GLY A 281 -6.84 25.06 13.69
N GLY A 282 -6.15 24.36 12.78
CA GLY A 282 -6.69 23.23 12.04
C GLY A 282 -6.89 22.02 12.96
N GLN A 283 -7.98 21.29 12.77
CA GLN A 283 -8.29 20.13 13.59
C GLN A 283 -7.74 18.87 12.92
N GLN A 284 -7.00 18.06 13.67
CA GLN A 284 -6.43 16.80 13.20
C GLN A 284 -7.08 15.64 13.94
N LEU A 285 -7.61 14.68 13.19
CA LEU A 285 -8.12 13.42 13.73
C LEU A 285 -7.11 12.33 13.40
N VAL A 286 -6.59 11.64 14.42
CA VAL A 286 -5.71 10.48 14.26
C VAL A 286 -6.42 9.23 14.75
N ILE A 287 -6.44 8.19 13.93
CA ILE A 287 -6.87 6.86 14.33
C ILE A 287 -5.64 5.98 14.47
N HIS A 288 -5.31 5.62 15.70
CA HIS A 288 -4.23 4.71 16.04
C HIS A 288 -4.75 3.26 15.99
N ALA A 289 -4.24 2.50 15.04
CA ALA A 289 -4.66 1.14 14.77
C ALA A 289 -3.51 0.38 14.09
N PRO A 290 -2.81 -0.54 14.78
CA PRO A 290 -1.62 -1.21 14.24
C PRO A 290 -1.96 -2.31 13.22
N PHE A 291 -2.79 -2.02 12.21
CA PHE A 291 -3.25 -2.99 11.21
C PHE A 291 -2.37 -3.07 9.95
N GLY A 292 -1.38 -2.19 9.82
CA GLY A 292 -0.55 -2.07 8.63
C GLY A 292 -1.18 -1.17 7.55
N GLY A 293 -0.33 -0.57 6.74
CA GLY A 293 -0.66 0.52 5.83
C GLY A 293 -1.70 0.13 4.79
N ARG A 294 -1.76 -1.13 4.35
CA ARG A 294 -2.77 -1.60 3.41
C ARG A 294 -4.20 -1.41 3.95
N ILE A 295 -4.43 -1.76 5.22
CA ILE A 295 -5.75 -1.64 5.85
C ILE A 295 -6.05 -0.19 6.20
N LEU A 296 -5.06 0.52 6.76
CA LEU A 296 -5.25 1.91 7.19
C LEU A 296 -5.48 2.87 6.01
N ARG A 297 -4.84 2.63 4.87
CA ARG A 297 -5.10 3.38 3.63
C ARG A 297 -6.55 3.20 3.17
N ALA A 298 -7.00 1.95 3.04
CA ALA A 298 -8.36 1.63 2.65
C ALA A 298 -9.38 2.24 3.62
N TRP A 299 -9.10 2.18 4.92
CA TRP A 299 -9.96 2.78 5.92
C TRP A 299 -10.00 4.31 5.82
N GLY A 300 -8.83 4.96 5.71
CA GLY A 300 -8.72 6.40 5.53
C GLY A 300 -9.49 6.91 4.31
N LEU A 301 -9.37 6.24 3.16
CA LEU A 301 -10.12 6.57 1.94
C LEU A 301 -11.63 6.45 2.13
N ALA A 302 -12.09 5.35 2.75
CA ALA A 302 -13.51 5.12 2.98
C ALA A 302 -14.11 6.15 3.96
N LEU A 303 -13.37 6.52 5.02
CA LEU A 303 -13.80 7.57 5.94
C LEU A 303 -13.80 8.94 5.28
N ARG A 304 -12.74 9.28 4.52
CA ARG A 304 -12.67 10.51 3.71
C ARG A 304 -13.94 10.69 2.88
N LYS A 305 -14.36 9.65 2.16
CA LYS A 305 -15.59 9.68 1.34
C LYS A 305 -16.85 9.97 2.16
N ARG A 306 -16.94 9.44 3.38
CA ARG A 306 -18.11 9.66 4.27
C ARG A 306 -18.19 11.10 4.75
N PHE A 307 -17.06 11.73 5.02
CA PHE A 307 -17.03 13.15 5.36
C PHE A 307 -17.36 14.05 4.16
N CYS A 308 -16.82 13.75 2.96
CA CYS A 308 -17.07 14.56 1.76
C CYS A 308 -18.54 14.54 1.28
N LYS A 309 -19.32 13.48 1.56
CA LYS A 309 -20.75 13.45 1.21
C LYS A 309 -21.59 14.47 2.01
N GLY A 310 -21.06 15.02 3.10
CA GLY A 310 -21.74 16.05 3.89
C GLY A 310 -21.34 17.49 3.53
N PHE A 311 -20.16 17.72 2.95
CA PHE A 311 -19.57 19.04 2.82
C PHE A 311 -18.76 19.15 1.53
N GLY A 312 -18.97 20.22 0.74
CA GLY A 312 -18.46 20.40 -0.62
C GLY A 312 -16.95 20.66 -0.75
N PHE A 313 -16.11 19.98 0.03
CA PHE A 313 -14.66 19.98 -0.10
C PHE A 313 -14.08 18.60 0.19
N GLU A 314 -12.97 18.26 -0.45
CA GLU A 314 -12.29 16.99 -0.22
C GLU A 314 -11.44 17.05 1.04
N LEU A 315 -11.69 16.11 1.97
CA LEU A 315 -10.85 15.97 3.17
C LEU A 315 -9.53 15.31 2.85
N GLN A 316 -8.50 15.72 3.57
CA GLN A 316 -7.16 15.17 3.41
C GLN A 316 -7.00 14.00 4.38
N ALA A 317 -6.36 12.93 3.91
CA ALA A 317 -6.00 11.81 4.76
C ALA A 317 -4.55 11.41 4.49
N ALA A 318 -3.88 10.86 5.49
CA ALA A 318 -2.55 10.27 5.38
C ALA A 318 -2.52 9.00 6.22
N ALA A 319 -1.96 7.91 5.70
CA ALA A 319 -1.91 6.64 6.42
C ALA A 319 -0.48 6.10 6.49
N GLY A 320 -0.02 5.83 7.71
CA GLY A 320 1.18 5.05 7.99
C GLY A 320 0.84 3.58 8.25
N GLU A 321 1.74 2.88 8.94
CA GLU A 321 1.56 1.47 9.30
C GLU A 321 0.78 1.28 10.61
N ASP A 322 0.84 2.27 11.51
CA ASP A 322 0.25 2.21 12.85
C ASP A 322 -0.89 3.19 13.08
N SER A 323 -1.06 4.18 12.21
CA SER A 323 -2.14 5.15 12.29
C SER A 323 -2.47 5.75 10.93
N PHE A 324 -3.66 6.33 10.81
CA PHE A 324 -3.97 7.28 9.75
C PHE A 324 -4.54 8.56 10.37
N LEU A 325 -4.29 9.67 9.69
CA LEU A 325 -4.70 11.01 10.05
C LEU A 325 -5.69 11.54 9.01
N ILE A 326 -6.71 12.27 9.46
CA ILE A 326 -7.61 13.05 8.63
C ILE A 326 -7.58 14.49 9.11
N SER A 327 -7.24 15.42 8.22
CA SER A 327 -7.29 16.85 8.51
C SER A 327 -8.70 17.37 8.30
N LEU A 328 -9.29 17.91 9.36
CA LEU A 328 -10.66 18.35 9.43
C LEU A 328 -10.73 19.87 9.31
N GLY A 329 -11.58 20.37 8.41
CA GLY A 329 -11.85 21.80 8.32
C GLY A 329 -12.70 22.33 9.50
N PRO A 330 -12.77 23.65 9.72
CA PRO A 330 -13.45 24.26 10.88
C PRO A 330 -14.93 23.90 11.05
N MET A 331 -15.58 23.49 9.95
CA MET A 331 -16.99 23.09 9.93
C MET A 331 -17.24 21.67 10.47
N HIS A 332 -16.20 20.87 10.70
CA HIS A 332 -16.29 19.48 11.14
C HIS A 332 -16.30 19.35 12.66
N SER A 333 -17.47 19.63 13.25
CA SER A 333 -17.71 19.41 14.69
C SER A 333 -18.57 18.17 14.90
N PHE A 334 -17.98 17.15 15.53
CA PHE A 334 -18.65 15.91 15.95
C PHE A 334 -17.97 15.37 17.21
N LYS A 335 -18.66 14.56 18.02
CA LYS A 335 -18.03 13.96 19.20
C LYS A 335 -17.03 12.88 18.77
N LEU A 336 -15.91 12.75 19.48
CA LEU A 336 -14.82 11.89 19.02
C LEU A 336 -15.21 10.41 18.91
N ASP A 337 -16.09 9.92 19.79
CA ASP A 337 -16.64 8.57 19.79
C ASP A 337 -17.54 8.26 18.57
N GLU A 338 -18.20 9.28 18.01
CA GLU A 338 -19.08 9.13 16.83
C GLU A 338 -18.30 8.71 15.57
N VAL A 339 -16.98 8.93 15.52
CA VAL A 339 -16.13 8.60 14.36
C VAL A 339 -16.24 7.12 13.97
N PHE A 340 -16.37 6.24 14.96
CA PHE A 340 -16.45 4.80 14.74
C PHE A 340 -17.79 4.37 14.13
N ALA A 341 -18.82 5.22 14.19
CA ALA A 341 -20.12 4.97 13.58
C ALA A 341 -20.19 5.37 12.09
N PHE A 342 -19.24 6.18 11.61
CA PHE A 342 -19.26 6.71 10.24
C PHE A 342 -18.98 5.66 9.17
N LEU A 343 -18.26 4.61 9.51
CA LEU A 343 -17.99 3.49 8.61
C LEU A 343 -18.47 2.18 9.23
N LYS A 344 -19.56 1.63 8.70
CA LYS A 344 -20.09 0.32 9.09
C LYS A 344 -19.47 -0.77 8.22
N SER A 345 -19.11 -1.90 8.84
CA SER A 345 -18.54 -3.08 8.17
C SER A 345 -19.37 -3.52 6.95
N ALA A 346 -20.70 -3.54 7.07
CA ALA A 346 -21.62 -3.90 5.98
C ALA A 346 -21.54 -3.00 4.74
N THR A 347 -21.06 -1.75 4.88
CA THR A 347 -20.97 -0.78 3.78
C THR A 347 -19.54 -0.43 3.40
N ALA A 348 -18.55 -0.91 4.15
CA ALA A 348 -17.18 -0.44 4.04
C ALA A 348 -16.59 -0.69 2.64
N ARG A 349 -16.87 -1.87 2.07
CA ARG A 349 -16.43 -2.23 0.71
C ARG A 349 -17.00 -1.30 -0.36
N ASP A 350 -18.32 -1.08 -0.35
CA ASP A 350 -18.98 -0.25 -1.37
C ASP A 350 -18.57 1.22 -1.25
N VAL A 351 -18.38 1.70 -0.02
CA VAL A 351 -17.88 3.06 0.22
C VAL A 351 -16.46 3.20 -0.29
N LEU A 352 -15.59 2.21 -0.07
CA LEU A 352 -14.22 2.21 -0.58
C LEU A 352 -14.17 2.16 -2.11
N ILE A 353 -15.01 1.35 -2.77
CA ILE A 353 -15.08 1.29 -4.24
C ILE A 353 -15.53 2.65 -4.83
N GLN A 354 -16.34 3.42 -4.09
CA GLN A 354 -16.77 4.77 -4.49
C GLN A 354 -15.78 5.88 -4.14
N ALA A 355 -14.85 5.61 -3.21
CA ALA A 355 -13.88 6.57 -2.69
C ALA A 355 -12.68 6.65 -3.62
#